data_AF-A0A6J8EL27-F1
#
_entry.id   AF-A0A6J8EL27-F1
#
_cell.length_a   1.000
_cell.length_b   1.000
_cell.length_c   1.000
_cell.angle_alpha   90.00
_cell.angle_beta   90.00
_cell.angle_gamma   90.00
#
_symmetry.space_group_name_H-M   'P 1'
#
loop_
_entity.id
_entity.type
_entity.pdbx_description
1 polymer ?
#
loop_
_entity_poly.entity_id
_entity_poly.type
_entity_poly.pdbx_seq_one_letter_code
_entity_poly.pdbx_strand_id
1 'polypeptide(L)'
;MLMTNEIFQNIRLSSGQAIEDFYCNLVEKAQILSKPEHEVLSKFINGLPDKMTFFVRTGNPTTLQAARTSSTMAEACGYRTERVATQAIKTEAIPRPNTTTKSEMDDMKDQIKTLTSMVANITVQNSSRSNQTPNYRRQDYRQDYRQSLTHPPRQKYSRECYGCRGQGHIHRNCNWTGTGPANTSATCQLCSQQGHTAQFCNTLQQFQSGKG
;
A
#
# COMPACT_ATOMS: atom_id res chain seq x y z
N MET A 1 30.03 -10.75 19.91
CA MET A 1 29.24 -10.97 18.68
C MET A 1 28.71 -12.41 18.51
N LEU A 2 28.86 -13.32 19.48
CA LEU A 2 28.34 -14.69 19.35
C LEU A 2 26.81 -14.75 19.57
N MET A 3 26.28 -14.01 20.54
CA MET A 3 24.83 -13.98 20.83
C MET A 3 23.96 -13.53 19.65
N THR A 4 24.47 -12.67 18.76
CA THR A 4 23.69 -12.15 17.63
C THR A 4 23.47 -13.20 16.53
N ASN A 5 24.41 -14.13 16.36
CA ASN A 5 24.27 -15.21 15.37
C ASN A 5 23.21 -16.23 15.80
N GLU A 6 23.19 -16.61 17.08
CA GLU A 6 22.15 -17.49 17.63
C GLU A 6 20.76 -16.88 17.48
N ILE A 7 20.62 -15.57 17.72
CA ILE A 7 19.36 -14.86 17.48
C ILE A 7 18.93 -15.04 16.02
N PHE A 8 19.83 -14.79 15.06
CA PHE A 8 19.51 -14.98 13.63
C PHE A 8 19.09 -16.41 13.31
N GLN A 9 19.73 -17.41 13.92
CA GLN A 9 19.37 -18.81 13.71
C GLN A 9 18.02 -19.21 14.32
N ASN A 10 17.50 -18.45 15.26
CA ASN A 10 16.23 -18.75 15.91
C ASN A 10 15.06 -17.90 15.39
N ILE A 11 15.31 -16.95 14.48
CA ILE A 11 14.25 -16.16 13.83
C ILE A 11 13.34 -17.10 13.01
N ARG A 12 12.06 -17.12 13.37
CA ARG A 12 10.97 -17.86 12.71
C ARG A 12 9.70 -17.02 12.73
N LEU A 13 8.82 -17.26 11.77
CA LEU A 13 7.52 -16.60 11.67
C LEU A 13 6.60 -17.10 12.78
N SER A 14 6.13 -16.18 13.63
CA SER A 14 5.15 -16.52 14.67
C SER A 14 3.72 -16.61 14.10
N SER A 15 2.83 -17.36 14.75
CA SER A 15 1.46 -17.65 14.26
C SER A 15 0.58 -16.41 14.01
N GLY A 16 0.81 -15.30 14.72
CA GLY A 16 0.10 -14.02 14.53
C GLY A 16 0.92 -12.89 13.90
N GLN A 17 2.21 -13.09 13.63
CA GLN A 17 3.10 -12.04 13.11
C GLN A 17 2.93 -11.81 11.60
N ALA A 18 2.80 -10.60 11.10
CA ALA A 18 2.72 -10.40 9.65
C ALA A 18 4.00 -10.90 8.95
N ILE A 19 3.86 -11.49 7.75
CA ILE A 19 5.02 -11.94 6.93
C ILE A 19 5.97 -10.78 6.67
N GLU A 20 5.42 -9.59 6.47
CA GLU A 20 6.16 -8.35 6.26
C GLU A 20 7.05 -7.98 7.45
N ASP A 21 6.52 -8.06 8.66
CA ASP A 21 7.28 -7.77 9.88
C ASP A 21 8.40 -8.80 10.08
N PHE A 22 8.11 -10.07 9.82
CA PHE A 22 9.11 -11.14 9.86
C PHE A 22 10.23 -10.92 8.84
N TYR A 23 9.88 -10.56 7.60
CA TYR A 23 10.84 -10.22 6.56
C TYR A 23 11.74 -9.06 6.97
N CYS A 24 11.15 -7.94 7.43
CA CYS A 24 11.90 -6.77 7.85
C CYS A 24 12.87 -7.10 9.00
N ASN A 25 12.40 -7.82 10.02
CA ASN A 25 13.24 -8.25 11.15
C ASN A 25 14.41 -9.13 10.67
N LEU A 26 14.14 -10.12 9.83
CA LEU A 26 15.17 -11.01 9.31
C LEU A 26 16.26 -10.26 8.53
N VAL A 27 15.87 -9.35 7.64
CA VAL A 27 16.81 -8.56 6.83
C VAL A 27 17.65 -7.62 7.70
N GLU A 28 17.03 -6.94 8.67
CA GLU A 28 17.75 -6.07 9.61
C GLU A 28 18.83 -6.86 10.37
N LYS A 29 18.48 -8.03 10.92
CA LYS A 29 19.44 -8.87 11.64
C LYS A 29 20.51 -9.45 10.72
N ALA A 30 20.16 -9.83 9.50
CA ALA A 30 21.13 -10.28 8.50
C ALA A 30 22.15 -9.19 8.16
N GLN A 31 21.70 -7.95 8.00
CA GLN A 31 22.55 -6.81 7.66
C GLN A 31 23.54 -6.50 8.77
N ILE A 32 23.10 -6.49 10.03
CA ILE A 32 23.97 -6.30 11.20
C ILE A 32 25.06 -7.38 11.26
N LEU A 33 24.73 -8.61 10.86
CA LEU A 33 25.64 -9.76 10.84
C LEU A 33 26.43 -9.91 9.54
N SER A 34 26.24 -9.02 8.57
CA SER A 34 26.83 -9.10 7.22
C SER A 34 26.60 -10.46 6.56
N LYS A 35 25.40 -11.03 6.70
CA LYS A 35 25.04 -12.31 6.09
C LYS A 35 24.82 -12.16 4.57
N PRO A 36 25.33 -13.10 3.76
CA PRO A 36 25.10 -13.08 2.32
C PRO A 36 23.64 -13.40 2.00
N GLU A 37 23.12 -12.84 0.92
CA GLU A 37 21.68 -12.92 0.56
C GLU A 37 21.16 -14.37 0.48
N HIS A 38 21.97 -15.31 -0.04
CA HIS A 38 21.57 -16.71 -0.15
C HIS A 38 21.32 -17.37 1.23
N GLU A 39 22.08 -17.00 2.27
CA GLU A 39 21.83 -17.46 3.64
C GLU A 39 20.53 -16.85 4.18
N VAL A 40 20.29 -15.57 3.89
CA VAL A 40 19.05 -14.87 4.30
C VAL A 40 17.83 -15.49 3.62
N LEU A 41 17.91 -15.81 2.33
CA LEU A 41 16.87 -16.49 1.57
C LEU A 41 16.56 -17.87 2.15
N SER A 42 17.60 -18.69 2.35
CA SER A 42 17.44 -20.00 2.98
C SER A 42 16.80 -19.86 4.37
N LYS A 43 17.26 -18.88 5.16
CA LYS A 43 16.71 -18.63 6.50
C LYS A 43 15.26 -18.19 6.47
N PHE A 44 14.90 -17.30 5.54
CA PHE A 44 13.53 -16.85 5.34
C PHE A 44 12.61 -18.04 5.06
N ILE A 45 12.95 -18.87 4.07
CA ILE A 45 12.15 -20.05 3.68
C ILE A 45 12.02 -21.06 4.83
N ASN A 46 13.11 -21.30 5.57
CA ASN A 46 13.14 -22.24 6.68
C ASN A 46 12.49 -21.70 7.96
N GLY A 47 12.30 -20.39 8.05
CA GLY A 47 11.61 -19.73 9.15
C GLY A 47 10.09 -19.70 9.00
N LEU A 48 9.55 -20.09 7.83
CA LEU A 48 8.11 -20.20 7.59
C LEU A 48 7.52 -21.50 8.18
N PRO A 49 6.19 -21.57 8.38
CA PRO A 49 5.49 -22.81 8.69
C PRO A 49 5.61 -23.84 7.56
N ASP A 50 5.64 -25.14 7.89
CA ASP A 50 5.92 -26.23 6.94
C ASP A 50 5.08 -26.19 5.65
N LYS A 51 3.78 -25.93 5.78
CA LYS A 51 2.85 -25.83 4.65
C LYS A 51 3.22 -24.68 3.70
N MET A 52 3.62 -23.55 4.25
CA MET A 52 4.08 -22.40 3.47
C MET A 52 5.46 -22.65 2.89
N THR A 53 6.39 -23.23 3.65
CA THR A 53 7.72 -23.60 3.18
C THR A 53 7.63 -24.51 1.96
N PHE A 54 6.75 -25.51 1.98
CA PHE A 54 6.49 -26.37 0.84
C PHE A 54 6.03 -25.54 -0.37
N PHE A 55 4.98 -24.73 -0.21
CA PHE A 55 4.46 -23.89 -1.28
C PHE A 55 5.54 -22.98 -1.88
N VAL A 56 6.30 -22.28 -1.05
CA VAL A 56 7.35 -21.37 -1.51
C VAL A 56 8.45 -22.12 -2.25
N ARG A 57 8.88 -23.28 -1.74
CA ARG A 57 9.90 -24.11 -2.38
C ARG A 57 9.45 -24.66 -3.74
N THR A 58 8.16 -24.95 -3.93
CA THR A 58 7.65 -25.38 -5.25
C THR A 58 7.82 -24.31 -6.32
N GLY A 59 7.86 -23.03 -5.94
CA GLY A 59 8.16 -21.93 -6.85
C GLY A 59 9.64 -21.72 -7.16
N ASN A 60 10.54 -22.50 -6.53
CA ASN A 60 12.00 -22.40 -6.64
C ASN A 60 12.54 -20.94 -6.68
N PRO A 61 12.28 -20.13 -5.65
CA PRO A 61 12.66 -18.73 -5.65
C PRO A 61 14.19 -18.57 -5.61
N THR A 62 14.74 -17.79 -6.53
CA THR A 62 16.17 -17.48 -6.59
C THR A 62 16.54 -16.20 -5.83
N THR A 63 15.55 -15.35 -5.55
CA THR A 63 15.75 -14.07 -4.84
C THR A 63 14.90 -14.00 -3.59
N LEU A 64 15.34 -13.20 -2.62
CA LEU A 64 14.60 -12.99 -1.38
C LEU A 64 13.21 -12.39 -1.63
N GLN A 65 13.09 -11.48 -2.60
CA GLN A 65 11.83 -10.84 -2.96
C GLN A 65 10.85 -11.81 -3.64
N ALA A 66 11.34 -12.74 -4.46
CA ALA A 66 10.51 -13.79 -5.03
C ALA A 66 9.94 -14.70 -3.93
N ALA A 67 10.78 -15.13 -2.98
CA ALA A 67 10.34 -15.94 -1.85
C ALA A 67 9.29 -15.21 -0.99
N ARG A 68 9.47 -13.91 -0.72
CA ARG A 68 8.50 -13.07 -0.01
C ARG A 68 7.16 -13.04 -0.74
N THR A 69 7.17 -12.75 -2.05
CA THR A 69 5.95 -12.69 -2.87
C THR A 69 5.20 -14.03 -2.85
N SER A 70 5.90 -15.15 -3.01
CA SER A 70 5.32 -16.49 -2.90
C SER A 70 4.76 -16.77 -1.51
N SER A 71 5.39 -16.27 -0.46
CA SER A 71 4.93 -16.44 0.93
C SER A 71 3.64 -15.66 1.18
N THR A 72 3.55 -14.41 0.71
CA THR A 72 2.32 -13.60 0.77
C THR A 72 1.18 -14.27 0.01
N MET A 73 1.48 -14.87 -1.16
CA MET A 73 0.49 -15.63 -1.91
C MET A 73 0.04 -16.89 -1.17
N ALA A 74 0.97 -17.62 -0.53
CA ALA A 74 0.63 -18.77 0.32
C ALA A 74 -0.29 -18.37 1.48
N GLU A 75 -0.05 -17.23 2.12
CA GLU A 75 -0.91 -16.72 3.18
C GLU A 75 -2.31 -16.37 2.66
N ALA A 76 -2.41 -15.68 1.52
CA ALA A 76 -3.68 -15.39 0.87
C ALA A 76 -4.46 -16.66 0.49
N CYS A 77 -3.75 -17.74 0.13
CA CYS A 77 -4.32 -19.06 -0.13
C CYS A 77 -4.63 -19.87 1.15
N GLY A 78 -4.39 -19.33 2.34
CA GLY A 78 -4.72 -19.98 3.61
C GLY A 78 -3.73 -21.04 4.09
N TYR A 79 -2.52 -21.11 3.52
CA TYR A 79 -1.48 -22.06 3.96
C TYR A 79 -0.94 -21.76 5.37
N ARG A 80 -1.26 -20.59 5.92
CA ARG A 80 -0.87 -20.17 7.26
C ARG A 80 -1.74 -20.79 8.36
N THR A 81 -3.00 -21.10 8.05
CA THR A 81 -3.94 -21.59 9.04
C THR A 81 -3.86 -23.11 9.10
N GLU A 82 -3.43 -23.66 10.24
CA GLU A 82 -3.92 -24.97 10.63
C GLU A 82 -5.41 -24.84 10.89
N ARG A 83 -6.23 -25.01 9.84
CA ARG A 83 -7.56 -25.55 10.07
C ARG A 83 -7.32 -26.90 10.70
N VAL A 84 -7.50 -26.98 12.03
CA VAL A 84 -7.54 -28.22 12.78
C VAL A 84 -8.45 -29.16 12.00
N ALA A 85 -7.86 -30.18 11.40
CA ALA A 85 -8.58 -31.24 10.73
C ALA A 85 -9.31 -32.03 11.82
N THR A 86 -10.49 -31.56 12.21
CA THR A 86 -11.44 -32.40 12.94
C THR A 86 -12.47 -32.86 11.92
N GLN A 87 -12.20 -34.08 11.45
CA GLN A 87 -13.14 -35.09 10.98
C GLN A 87 -13.77 -34.94 9.59
N ALA A 88 -13.62 -36.04 8.86
CA ALA A 88 -14.28 -36.37 7.62
C ALA A 88 -15.81 -36.20 7.73
N ILE A 89 -16.39 -35.45 6.81
CA ILE A 89 -17.83 -35.46 6.60
C ILE A 89 -18.09 -36.35 5.37
N LYS A 90 -18.46 -37.60 5.67
CA LYS A 90 -19.32 -38.42 4.83
C LYS A 90 -20.60 -37.63 4.55
N THR A 91 -21.06 -37.69 3.30
CA THR A 91 -22.38 -37.33 2.84
C THR A 91 -23.47 -37.82 3.80
N GLU A 92 -24.19 -36.91 4.45
CA GLU A 92 -25.61 -37.10 4.80
C GLU A 92 -26.24 -35.78 5.32
N ALA A 93 -27.40 -35.48 4.72
CA ALA A 93 -28.54 -34.65 5.13
C ALA A 93 -28.38 -33.37 5.99
N ILE A 94 -29.05 -32.32 5.50
CA ILE A 94 -29.38 -31.03 6.11
C ILE A 94 -29.93 -31.18 7.54
N PRO A 95 -29.52 -30.30 8.48
CA PRO A 95 -30.50 -29.50 9.22
C PRO A 95 -30.12 -28.01 9.32
N ARG A 96 -31.10 -27.13 9.06
CA ARG A 96 -31.05 -25.71 9.48
C ARG A 96 -31.14 -25.63 11.01
N PRO A 97 -30.52 -24.61 11.65
CA PRO A 97 -31.36 -23.67 12.40
C PRO A 97 -30.87 -22.20 12.43
N ASN A 98 -31.83 -21.30 12.23
CA ASN A 98 -32.17 -20.07 12.97
C ASN A 98 -31.12 -19.01 13.34
N THR A 99 -31.14 -17.93 12.56
CA THR A 99 -31.26 -16.50 12.95
C THR A 99 -30.93 -16.09 14.40
N THR A 100 -29.81 -15.38 14.58
CA THR A 100 -29.65 -14.22 15.51
C THR A 100 -28.42 -13.41 15.07
N THR A 101 -28.57 -12.42 14.18
CA THR A 101 -27.45 -11.59 13.67
C THR A 101 -27.83 -10.12 13.46
N LYS A 102 -28.75 -9.56 14.25
CA LYS A 102 -29.04 -8.10 14.22
C LYS A 102 -28.28 -7.31 15.28
N SER A 103 -28.12 -7.85 16.49
CA SER A 103 -27.54 -7.11 17.62
C SER A 103 -26.04 -6.79 17.46
N GLU A 104 -25.26 -7.65 16.81
CA GLU A 104 -23.80 -7.46 16.67
C GLU A 104 -23.44 -6.47 15.54
N MET A 105 -24.27 -6.38 14.49
CA MET A 105 -24.06 -5.40 13.42
C MET A 105 -24.40 -3.97 13.87
N ASP A 106 -25.39 -3.81 14.75
CA ASP A 106 -25.74 -2.51 15.30
C ASP A 106 -24.65 -2.00 16.27
N ASP A 107 -24.07 -2.90 17.08
CA ASP A 107 -22.94 -2.56 17.97
C ASP A 107 -21.68 -2.14 17.18
N MET A 108 -21.35 -2.86 16.11
CA MET A 108 -20.23 -2.46 15.22
C MET A 108 -20.48 -1.12 14.52
N LYS A 109 -21.73 -0.82 14.16
CA LYS A 109 -22.08 0.45 13.50
C LYS A 109 -21.93 1.64 14.43
N ASP A 110 -22.23 1.47 15.71
CA ASP A 110 -22.06 2.51 16.72
C ASP A 110 -20.59 2.70 17.13
N GLN A 111 -19.78 1.64 17.12
CA GLN A 111 -18.32 1.76 17.27
C GLN A 111 -17.69 2.54 16.11
N ILE A 112 -18.11 2.31 14.86
CA ILE A 112 -17.61 3.02 13.67
C ILE A 112 -17.98 4.52 13.72
N LYS A 113 -19.21 4.86 14.13
CA LYS A 113 -19.61 6.27 14.32
C LYS A 113 -18.77 6.96 15.39
N THR A 114 -18.49 6.26 16.49
CA THR A 114 -17.68 6.80 17.59
C THR A 114 -16.26 7.11 17.13
N LEU A 115 -15.62 6.19 16.41
CA LEU A 115 -14.29 6.41 15.82
C LEU A 115 -14.28 7.55 14.81
N THR A 116 -15.32 7.65 13.97
CA THR A 116 -15.46 8.73 12.99
C THR A 116 -15.54 10.11 13.66
N SER A 117 -16.25 10.21 14.79
CA SER A 117 -16.35 11.45 15.56
C SER A 117 -15.03 11.84 16.25
N MET A 118 -14.24 10.87 16.72
CA MET A 118 -12.93 11.13 17.33
C MET A 118 -11.91 11.65 16.31
N VAL A 119 -11.89 11.10 15.09
CA VAL A 119 -10.98 11.54 14.02
C VAL A 119 -11.30 12.97 13.53
N ALA A 120 -12.59 13.32 13.48
CA ALA A 120 -13.01 14.67 13.13
C ALA A 120 -12.50 15.72 14.13
N ASN A 121 -12.57 15.43 15.44
CA ASN A 121 -12.08 16.33 16.48
C ASN A 121 -10.55 16.50 16.48
N ILE A 122 -9.79 15.43 16.18
CA ILE A 122 -8.31 15.50 16.09
C ILE A 122 -7.86 16.34 14.89
N THR A 123 -8.59 16.26 13.77
CA THR A 123 -8.28 17.02 12.55
C THR A 123 -8.51 18.53 12.74
N VAL A 124 -9.53 18.91 13.51
CA VAL A 124 -9.82 20.31 13.85
C VAL A 124 -8.78 20.88 14.80
N GLN A 125 -8.31 20.13 15.81
CA GLN A 125 -7.29 20.60 16.76
C GLN A 125 -5.90 20.77 16.14
N ASN A 126 -5.54 19.98 15.12
CA ASN A 126 -4.23 20.06 14.50
C ASN A 126 -4.10 21.25 13.51
N SER A 127 -5.21 21.87 13.13
CA SER A 127 -5.23 23.03 12.22
C SER A 127 -4.85 24.35 12.91
N SER A 128 -4.74 24.36 14.25
CA SER A 128 -4.45 25.59 15.04
C SER A 128 -3.00 25.72 15.51
N ARG A 129 -2.12 24.74 15.24
CA ARG A 129 -0.78 24.66 15.85
C ARG A 129 0.42 24.88 14.92
N SER A 130 0.23 25.14 13.64
CA SER A 130 1.34 25.39 12.70
C SER A 130 1.35 26.83 12.17
N ASN A 131 1.77 27.78 12.99
CA ASN A 131 2.15 29.13 12.53
C ASN A 131 3.27 29.70 13.42
N GLN A 132 4.44 29.06 13.42
CA GLN A 132 5.69 29.71 13.79
C GLN A 132 6.81 29.18 12.89
N THR A 133 7.15 29.95 11.86
CA THR A 133 8.41 29.81 11.11
C THR A 133 9.22 31.10 11.27
N PRO A 134 10.51 31.05 11.63
CA PRO A 134 11.32 32.24 11.79
C PRO A 134 11.90 32.74 10.45
N ASN A 135 12.03 34.07 10.42
CA ASN A 135 12.64 34.92 9.41
C ASN A 135 14.09 34.53 9.07
N TYR A 136 14.42 34.35 7.78
CA TYR A 136 15.74 34.63 7.22
C TYR A 136 15.66 35.10 5.74
N ARG A 137 15.70 36.43 5.58
CA ARG A 137 16.52 37.26 4.68
C ARG A 137 16.80 36.84 3.21
N ARG A 138 16.69 37.87 2.35
CA ARG A 138 17.21 38.11 0.97
C ARG A 138 16.29 37.63 -0.16
N GLN A 139 16.07 38.36 -1.24
CA GLN A 139 16.70 39.59 -1.75
C GLN A 139 15.75 40.26 -2.75
N ASP A 140 15.83 41.58 -2.79
CA ASP A 140 15.21 42.49 -3.73
C ASP A 140 15.32 42.04 -5.20
N TYR A 141 14.18 42.02 -5.90
CA TYR A 141 14.09 42.56 -7.25
C TYR A 141 12.70 43.14 -7.50
N ARG A 142 12.70 44.41 -7.86
CA ARG A 142 11.57 45.20 -8.38
C ARG A 142 10.82 44.45 -9.49
N GLN A 143 9.50 44.59 -9.57
CA GLN A 143 8.84 45.52 -10.51
C GLN A 143 7.32 45.32 -10.54
N ASP A 144 6.62 46.39 -10.18
CA ASP A 144 5.46 46.95 -10.88
C ASP A 144 4.56 46.00 -11.69
N TYR A 145 3.39 45.65 -11.12
CA TYR A 145 2.13 45.85 -11.84
C TYR A 145 0.97 45.98 -10.86
N ARG A 146 0.79 47.21 -10.37
CA ARG A 146 -0.48 47.65 -9.78
C ARG A 146 -1.44 47.88 -10.94
N GLN A 147 -2.25 46.88 -11.27
CA GLN A 147 -3.45 47.08 -12.09
C GLN A 147 -4.46 45.96 -11.89
N SER A 148 -5.71 46.38 -11.68
CA SER A 148 -6.95 45.61 -11.89
C SER A 148 -7.48 44.77 -10.72
N LEU A 149 -8.04 45.50 -9.74
CA LEU A 149 -9.32 45.15 -9.12
C LEU A 149 -10.33 44.84 -10.22
N THR A 150 -10.63 43.56 -10.42
CA THR A 150 -11.87 42.96 -10.97
C THR A 150 -11.54 41.53 -11.40
N HIS A 151 -11.56 40.60 -10.45
CA HIS A 151 -11.75 39.20 -10.81
C HIS A 151 -13.17 38.82 -10.39
N PRO A 152 -14.08 38.53 -11.33
CA PRO A 152 -15.42 38.03 -11.00
C PRO A 152 -15.29 36.74 -10.17
N PRO A 153 -16.31 36.37 -9.37
CA PRO A 153 -16.25 35.20 -8.50
C PRO A 153 -15.79 34.01 -9.33
N ARG A 154 -14.62 33.50 -8.96
CA ARG A 154 -13.85 32.47 -9.64
C ARG A 154 -14.82 31.39 -10.09
N GLN A 155 -15.18 31.44 -11.37
CA GLN A 155 -16.05 30.45 -11.98
C GLN A 155 -15.44 29.09 -11.63
N LYS A 156 -16.29 28.13 -11.27
CA LYS A 156 -15.91 26.72 -11.14
C LYS A 156 -15.43 26.27 -12.52
N TYR A 157 -14.22 26.68 -12.91
CA TYR A 157 -13.54 26.16 -14.08
C TYR A 157 -13.47 24.67 -13.82
N SER A 158 -14.22 23.93 -14.63
CA SER A 158 -13.95 22.53 -14.92
C SER A 158 -12.43 22.41 -14.98
N ARG A 159 -11.81 21.81 -13.94
CA ARG A 159 -10.36 21.61 -13.89
C ARG A 159 -10.07 20.46 -14.84
N GLU A 160 -10.29 20.71 -16.12
CA GLU A 160 -9.83 19.84 -17.18
C GLU A 160 -8.36 20.16 -17.43
N CYS A 161 -7.59 19.10 -17.59
CA CYS A 161 -6.18 19.19 -17.88
C CYS A 161 -5.99 19.65 -19.33
N TYR A 162 -5.26 20.74 -19.56
CA TYR A 162 -4.97 21.22 -20.92
C TYR A 162 -4.16 20.24 -21.78
N GLY A 163 -3.52 19.24 -21.17
CA GLY A 163 -2.79 18.20 -21.90
C GLY A 163 -3.71 17.06 -22.33
N CYS A 164 -4.19 16.28 -21.37
CA CYS A 164 -4.98 15.07 -21.63
C CYS A 164 -6.51 15.33 -21.71
N ARG A 165 -6.95 16.57 -21.52
CA ARG A 165 -8.37 16.99 -21.48
C ARG A 165 -9.23 16.32 -20.40
N GLY A 166 -8.62 15.56 -19.49
CA GLY A 166 -9.33 14.88 -18.40
C GLY A 166 -9.67 15.79 -17.24
N GLN A 167 -10.78 15.52 -16.56
CA GLN A 167 -11.23 16.32 -15.42
C GLN A 167 -10.55 15.90 -14.10
N GLY A 168 -10.63 16.79 -13.11
CA GLY A 168 -10.17 16.54 -11.74
C GLY A 168 -8.68 16.84 -11.49
N HIS A 169 -7.92 17.26 -12.51
CA HIS A 169 -6.52 17.63 -12.36
C HIS A 169 -6.11 18.71 -13.39
N ILE A 170 -4.99 19.38 -13.12
CA ILE A 170 -4.39 20.38 -14.02
C ILE A 170 -3.17 19.80 -14.73
N HIS A 171 -2.73 20.45 -15.82
CA HIS A 171 -1.57 20.01 -16.61
C HIS A 171 -0.32 19.69 -15.78
N ARG A 172 -0.03 20.49 -14.73
CA ARG A 172 1.13 20.28 -13.85
C ARG A 172 1.08 18.98 -13.04
N ASN A 173 -0.12 18.46 -12.76
CA ASN A 173 -0.33 17.23 -12.01
C ASN A 173 -0.76 16.07 -12.91
N CYS A 174 -0.64 16.23 -14.24
CA CYS A 174 -1.03 15.23 -15.22
C CYS A 174 0.05 14.15 -15.35
N ASN A 175 -0.36 12.89 -15.23
CA ASN A 175 0.52 11.73 -15.42
C ASN A 175 0.47 11.18 -16.86
N TRP A 176 -0.04 11.95 -17.82
CA TRP A 176 -0.03 11.56 -19.23
C TRP A 176 1.34 11.84 -19.86
N THR A 177 1.85 10.91 -20.67
CA THR A 177 3.15 11.02 -21.36
C THR A 177 3.18 12.05 -22.49
N GLY A 178 2.03 12.63 -22.86
CA GLY A 178 1.91 13.53 -24.01
C GLY A 178 1.89 12.81 -25.37
N THR A 179 1.85 11.48 -25.36
CA THR A 179 1.76 10.64 -26.56
C THR A 179 0.40 9.93 -26.63
N GLY A 180 -0.16 9.82 -27.84
CA GLY A 180 -1.45 9.16 -28.09
C GLY A 180 -2.68 10.09 -28.02
N PRO A 181 -3.90 9.53 -28.19
CA PRO A 181 -5.13 10.32 -28.13
C PRO A 181 -5.52 10.67 -26.70
N ALA A 182 -5.84 11.95 -26.47
CA ALA A 182 -6.48 12.43 -25.25
C ALA A 182 -7.95 12.00 -25.24
N ASN A 183 -8.29 11.04 -24.36
CA ASN A 183 -9.63 10.49 -24.23
C ASN A 183 -10.24 10.95 -22.90
N THR A 184 -11.09 11.96 -22.95
CA THR A 184 -11.72 12.57 -21.76
C THR A 184 -12.58 11.61 -20.94
N SER A 185 -13.15 10.58 -21.59
CA SER A 185 -13.93 9.52 -20.93
C SER A 185 -13.08 8.37 -20.39
N ALA A 186 -11.81 8.26 -20.80
CA ALA A 186 -10.93 7.18 -20.36
C ALA A 186 -10.35 7.51 -18.98
N THR A 187 -10.47 6.56 -18.04
CA THR A 187 -9.83 6.64 -16.73
C THR A 187 -8.62 5.72 -16.69
N CYS A 188 -7.45 6.30 -16.43
CA CYS A 188 -6.20 5.57 -16.31
C CYS A 188 -6.25 4.67 -15.06
N GLN A 189 -5.99 3.38 -15.23
CA GLN A 189 -6.00 2.42 -14.12
C GLN A 189 -4.75 2.49 -13.23
N LEU A 190 -3.70 3.20 -13.67
CA LEU A 190 -2.45 3.32 -12.92
C LEU A 190 -2.42 4.54 -12.00
N CYS A 191 -2.92 5.69 -12.49
CA CYS A 191 -2.90 6.96 -11.75
C CYS A 191 -4.30 7.46 -11.38
N SER A 192 -5.35 6.73 -11.78
CA SER A 192 -6.77 7.07 -11.56
C SER A 192 -7.22 8.42 -12.15
N GLN A 193 -6.40 9.03 -13.02
CA GLN A 193 -6.75 10.28 -13.70
C GLN A 193 -7.55 10.00 -14.97
N GLN A 194 -8.50 10.89 -15.28
CA GLN A 194 -9.23 10.87 -16.54
C GLN A 194 -8.39 11.50 -17.67
N GLY A 195 -8.72 11.25 -18.93
CA GLY A 195 -8.08 11.88 -20.09
C GLY A 195 -7.08 11.00 -20.86
N HIS A 196 -6.61 9.90 -20.26
CA HIS A 196 -5.67 8.98 -20.90
C HIS A 196 -5.84 7.54 -20.38
N THR A 197 -5.37 6.57 -21.15
CA THR A 197 -5.32 5.15 -20.75
C THR A 197 -3.98 4.81 -20.10
N ALA A 198 -3.92 3.67 -19.39
CA ALA A 198 -2.70 3.21 -18.72
C ALA A 198 -1.47 3.10 -19.64
N GLN A 199 -1.70 2.82 -20.93
CA GLN A 199 -0.65 2.71 -21.96
C GLN A 199 0.14 4.01 -22.14
N PHE A 200 -0.52 5.17 -21.98
CA PHE A 200 0.08 6.49 -22.15
C PHE A 200 0.33 7.17 -20.79
N CYS A 201 0.44 6.39 -19.71
CA CYS A 201 0.70 6.92 -18.39
C CYS A 201 2.21 6.95 -18.09
N ASN A 202 2.71 8.07 -17.62
CA ASN A 202 4.12 8.26 -17.23
C ASN A 202 4.54 7.28 -16.13
N THR A 203 3.59 6.90 -15.26
CA THR A 203 3.79 5.83 -14.27
C THR A 203 4.18 4.50 -14.92
N LEU A 204 3.58 4.13 -16.06
CA LEU A 204 3.95 2.93 -16.81
C LEU A 204 5.37 3.05 -17.39
N GLN A 205 5.73 4.23 -17.93
CA GLN A 205 7.05 4.47 -18.49
C GLN A 205 8.14 4.36 -17.42
N GLN A 206 7.91 4.88 -16.22
CA GLN A 206 8.83 4.73 -15.08
C GLN A 206 9.04 3.27 -14.69
N PHE A 207 8.00 2.43 -14.71
CA PHE A 207 8.13 1.00 -14.46
C PHE A 207 8.93 0.25 -15.53
N GLN A 208 8.91 0.72 -16.78
CA GLN A 208 9.66 0.11 -17.88
C GLN A 208 11.13 0.57 -17.92
N SER A 209 11.40 1.84 -17.59
CA SER A 209 12.76 2.41 -17.59
C SER A 209 13.62 1.97 -16.39
N GLY A 210 13.03 1.44 -15.32
CA GLY A 210 13.74 0.88 -14.16
C GLY A 210 14.21 -0.58 -14.32
N LYS A 211 14.13 -1.14 -15.53
CA LYS A 211 14.57 -2.51 -15.87
C LYS A 211 15.84 -2.58 -16.74
N GLY A 212 16.62 -1.50 -16.79
CA GLY A 212 17.91 -1.42 -17.49
C GLY A 212 19.08 -1.45 -16.54
#